data_AF-X0XZE6-F1
#
_entry.id   AF-X0XZE6-F1
#
_cell.length_a   1.000
_cell.length_b   1.000
_cell.length_c   1.000
_cell.angle_alpha   90.00
_cell.angle_beta   90.00
_cell.angle_gamma   90.00
#
_symmetry.space_group_name_H-M   'P 1'
#
loop_
_entity.id
_entity.type
_entity.pdbx_description
1 polymer ?
#
loop_
_entity_poly.entity_id
_entity_poly.type
_entity_poly.pdbx_seq_one_letter_code
_entity_poly.pdbx_strand_id
1 'polypeptide(L)'
;MQMLEAIKRKIESAQDLYSVVKTMKALAAVNIHYHARAVEAITEYHQSIEMGFQALLKEKSEILKKPILRNERRMGIIVFGSQRGMAGKFNVMIANSFMEWEQAKAFDYAQLKIAVIGERAEEQLKEVGYQPAARIDFPESRHNLNGAIQELLILVELWRFREKIDDIYLFYNKLKRGVIFEPFQFHLFPLEQEWLRELALRKWPSR
;
A
#
# COMPACT_ATOMS: atom_id res chain seq x y z
N MET A 1 -17.23 -1.77 -51.83
CA MET A 1 -18.18 -2.18 -50.78
C MET A 1 -17.49 -2.67 -49.51
N GLN A 2 -16.59 -3.66 -49.58
CA GLN A 2 -15.90 -4.23 -48.40
C GLN A 2 -15.17 -3.22 -47.50
N MET A 3 -14.57 -2.16 -48.07
CA MET A 3 -13.88 -1.13 -47.28
C MET A 3 -14.85 -0.29 -46.42
N LEU A 4 -16.05 0.00 -46.92
CA LEU A 4 -17.04 0.80 -46.19
C LEU A 4 -17.65 -0.01 -45.03
N GLU A 5 -17.91 -1.31 -45.24
CA GLU A 5 -18.35 -2.23 -44.20
C GLU A 5 -17.29 -2.42 -43.11
N ALA A 6 -16.01 -2.53 -43.49
CA ALA A 6 -14.91 -2.60 -42.53
C ALA A 6 -14.79 -1.32 -41.68
N ILE A 7 -14.95 -0.15 -42.29
CA ILE A 7 -14.97 1.13 -41.56
C ILE A 7 -16.18 1.20 -40.62
N LYS A 8 -17.37 0.80 -41.09
CA LYS A 8 -18.58 0.80 -40.27
C LYS A 8 -18.43 -0.11 -39.05
N ARG A 9 -17.90 -1.32 -39.22
CA ARG A 9 -17.60 -2.24 -38.11
C ARG A 9 -16.62 -1.64 -37.10
N LYS A 10 -15.56 -0.96 -37.58
CA LYS A 10 -14.61 -0.27 -36.68
C LYS A 10 -15.28 0.84 -35.87
N ILE A 11 -16.19 1.60 -36.48
CA ILE A 11 -16.94 2.66 -35.79
C ILE A 11 -17.85 2.05 -34.71
N GLU A 12 -18.59 1.00 -35.05
CA GLU A 12 -19.46 0.28 -34.11
C GLU A 12 -18.64 -0.27 -32.92
N SER A 13 -17.53 -0.96 -33.19
CA SER A 13 -16.64 -1.46 -32.13
C SER A 13 -16.06 -0.34 -31.26
N ALA A 14 -15.71 0.81 -31.85
CA ALA A 14 -15.21 1.96 -31.09
C ALA A 14 -16.29 2.58 -30.20
N GLN A 15 -17.55 2.64 -30.66
CA GLN A 15 -18.69 3.13 -29.90
C GLN A 15 -19.05 2.21 -28.72
N ASP A 16 -18.98 0.90 -28.93
CA ASP A 16 -19.20 -0.09 -27.87
C ASP A 16 -18.11 0.01 -26.80
N LEU A 17 -16.84 0.05 -27.21
CA LEU A 17 -15.71 0.23 -26.29
C LEU A 17 -15.81 1.55 -25.51
N TYR A 18 -16.20 2.64 -26.19
CA TYR A 18 -16.41 3.93 -25.54
C TYR A 18 -17.49 3.86 -24.45
N SER A 19 -18.59 3.17 -24.71
CA SER A 19 -19.70 3.03 -23.76
C SER A 19 -19.30 2.22 -22.53
N VAL A 20 -18.55 1.14 -22.71
CA VAL A 20 -18.01 0.33 -21.60
C VAL A 20 -17.03 1.15 -20.76
N VAL A 21 -16.05 1.80 -21.39
CA VAL A 21 -15.04 2.62 -20.69
C VAL A 21 -15.70 3.78 -19.94
N LYS A 22 -16.71 4.43 -20.53
CA LYS A 22 -17.47 5.51 -19.87
C LYS A 22 -18.15 5.02 -18.60
N THR A 23 -18.77 3.84 -18.65
CA THR A 23 -19.43 3.22 -17.49
C THR A 23 -18.40 2.83 -16.42
N MET A 24 -17.29 2.20 -16.81
CA MET A 24 -16.21 1.83 -15.91
C MET A 24 -15.59 3.05 -15.22
N LYS A 25 -15.41 4.16 -15.95
CA LYS A 25 -14.91 5.42 -15.38
C LYS A 25 -15.84 5.98 -14.32
N ALA A 26 -17.16 5.95 -14.56
CA ALA A 26 -18.15 6.39 -13.60
C ALA A 26 -18.14 5.50 -12.33
N LEU A 27 -18.13 4.18 -12.51
CA LEU A 27 -18.06 3.23 -11.39
C LEU A 27 -16.77 3.39 -10.58
N ALA A 28 -15.63 3.57 -11.24
CA ALA A 28 -14.35 3.81 -10.58
C ALA A 28 -14.38 5.11 -9.75
N ALA A 29 -14.95 6.19 -10.27
CA ALA A 29 -15.09 7.44 -9.53
C ALA A 29 -15.94 7.26 -8.26
N VAL A 30 -17.07 6.55 -8.37
CA VAL A 30 -17.94 6.23 -7.21
C VAL A 30 -17.17 5.40 -6.17
N ASN A 31 -16.45 4.37 -6.60
CA ASN A 31 -15.67 3.51 -5.71
C ASN A 31 -14.55 4.29 -5.01
N ILE A 32 -13.82 5.16 -5.71
CA ILE A 32 -12.78 6.00 -5.10
C ILE A 32 -13.37 6.87 -3.99
N HIS A 33 -14.49 7.54 -4.24
CA HIS A 33 -15.15 8.36 -3.23
C HIS A 33 -15.64 7.54 -2.04
N TYR A 34 -16.21 6.36 -2.29
CA TYR A 34 -16.66 5.45 -1.25
C TYR A 34 -15.49 4.99 -0.35
N HIS A 35 -14.38 4.57 -0.95
CA HIS A 35 -13.20 4.13 -0.18
C HIS A 35 -12.50 5.27 0.55
N ALA A 36 -12.46 6.48 -0.03
CA ALA A 36 -11.91 7.66 0.65
C ALA A 36 -12.65 7.95 1.96
N ARG A 37 -14.00 7.90 1.95
CA ARG A 37 -14.81 8.07 3.16
C ARG A 37 -14.60 6.96 4.19
N ALA A 38 -14.38 5.72 3.72
CA ALA A 38 -14.07 4.61 4.62
C ALA A 38 -12.72 4.83 5.35
N VAL A 39 -11.71 5.37 4.64
CA VAL A 39 -10.42 5.74 5.24
C VAL A 39 -10.58 6.88 6.27
N GLU A 40 -11.42 7.87 5.98
CA GLU A 40 -11.74 8.94 6.95
C GLU A 40 -12.31 8.36 8.26
N ALA A 41 -13.25 7.41 8.18
CA ALA A 41 -13.80 6.76 9.37
C ALA A 41 -12.77 5.96 10.18
N ILE A 42 -11.78 5.34 9.51
CA ILE A 42 -10.69 4.62 10.19
C ILE A 42 -9.73 5.58 10.91
N THR A 43 -9.66 6.83 10.46
CA THR A 43 -8.80 7.86 11.10
C THR A 43 -9.19 8.08 12.56
N GLU A 44 -10.48 8.03 12.91
CA GLU A 44 -10.94 8.16 14.30
C GLU A 44 -10.48 6.98 15.18
N TYR A 45 -10.47 5.77 14.62
CA TYR A 45 -9.92 4.59 15.30
C TYR A 45 -8.40 4.72 15.49
N HIS A 46 -7.69 5.23 14.49
CA HIS A 46 -6.25 5.50 14.61
C HIS A 46 -5.93 6.50 15.72
N GLN A 47 -6.73 7.57 15.86
CA GLN A 47 -6.58 8.52 16.99
C GLN A 47 -6.77 7.84 18.35
N SER A 48 -7.67 6.86 18.46
CA SER A 48 -7.87 6.09 19.68
C SER A 48 -6.65 5.22 20.03
N ILE A 49 -6.02 4.61 19.02
CA ILE A 49 -4.76 3.89 19.19
C ILE A 49 -3.63 4.83 19.63
N GLU A 50 -3.52 6.01 19.00
CA GLU A 50 -2.55 7.05 19.36
C GLU A 50 -2.69 7.48 20.83
N MET A 51 -3.92 7.69 21.33
CA MET A 51 -4.17 8.00 22.74
C MET A 51 -3.76 6.86 23.68
N GLY A 52 -4.00 5.60 23.28
CA GLY A 52 -3.55 4.42 24.03
C GLY A 52 -2.03 4.34 24.15
N PHE A 53 -1.31 4.57 23.05
CA PHE A 53 0.15 4.67 23.06
C PHE A 53 0.63 5.84 23.93
N GLN A 54 -0.01 7.00 23.85
CA GLN A 54 0.33 8.16 24.68
C GLN A 54 0.19 7.83 26.18
N ALA A 55 -0.89 7.14 26.58
CA ALA A 55 -1.07 6.70 27.97
C ALA A 55 0.05 5.75 28.41
N LEU A 56 0.37 4.75 27.58
CA LEU A 56 1.43 3.78 27.85
C LEU A 56 2.82 4.46 27.98
N LEU A 57 3.13 5.42 27.10
CA LEU A 57 4.42 6.12 27.08
C LEU A 57 4.61 7.03 28.30
N LYS A 58 3.52 7.58 28.86
CA LYS A 58 3.57 8.37 30.11
C LYS A 58 3.94 7.50 31.32
N GLU A 59 3.47 6.26 31.37
CA GLU A 59 3.78 5.32 32.46
C GLU A 59 5.14 4.64 32.27
N LYS A 60 5.50 4.33 31.02
CA LYS A 60 6.71 3.56 30.66
C LYS A 60 7.58 4.32 29.67
N SER A 61 8.22 5.40 30.13
CA SER A 61 9.15 6.21 29.34
C SER A 61 10.37 5.43 28.82
N GLU A 62 10.68 4.29 29.42
CA GLU A 62 11.73 3.36 29.00
C GLU A 62 11.55 2.85 27.55
N ILE A 63 10.32 2.83 27.03
CA ILE A 63 10.00 2.46 25.64
C ILE A 63 10.59 3.46 24.63
N LEU A 64 10.86 4.70 25.06
CA LEU A 64 11.50 5.75 24.24
C LEU A 64 13.01 5.54 24.08
N LYS A 65 13.60 4.54 24.73
CA LYS A 65 15.01 4.19 24.53
C LYS A 65 15.17 3.56 23.15
N LYS A 66 16.14 4.06 22.38
CA LYS A 66 16.43 3.56 21.03
C LYS A 66 16.75 2.05 21.10
N PRO A 67 16.11 1.21 20.27
CA PRO A 67 16.53 -0.18 20.15
C PRO A 67 17.96 -0.25 19.64
N ILE A 68 18.69 -1.28 20.09
CA ILE A 68 20.06 -1.55 19.63
C ILE A 68 19.99 -1.90 18.15
N LEU A 69 20.68 -1.10 17.32
CA LEU A 69 20.77 -1.35 15.89
C LEU A 69 21.55 -2.64 15.66
N ARG A 70 20.96 -3.58 14.90
CA ARG A 70 21.67 -4.77 14.43
C ARG A 70 22.52 -4.43 13.20
N ASN A 71 23.67 -5.08 13.08
CA ASN A 71 24.66 -4.85 12.01
C ASN A 71 24.22 -5.38 10.65
N GLU A 72 23.35 -6.39 10.60
CA GLU A 72 22.75 -6.95 9.37
C GLU A 72 21.24 -6.78 9.47
N ARG A 73 20.69 -5.79 8.76
CA ARG A 73 19.25 -5.51 8.83
C ARG A 73 18.51 -6.16 7.69
N ARG A 74 17.69 -7.16 8.00
CA ARG A 74 16.78 -7.75 7.02
C ARG A 74 15.56 -6.86 6.86
N MET A 75 15.10 -6.71 5.62
CA MET A 75 14.03 -5.78 5.32
C MET A 75 12.86 -6.43 4.61
N GLY A 76 11.66 -6.16 5.11
CA GLY A 76 10.39 -6.53 4.51
C GLY A 76 9.78 -5.34 3.78
N ILE A 77 9.41 -5.53 2.51
CA ILE A 77 8.74 -4.52 1.69
C ILE A 77 7.38 -5.06 1.30
N ILE A 78 6.32 -4.31 1.58
CA ILE A 78 4.96 -4.65 1.15
C ILE A 78 4.51 -3.59 0.14
N VAL A 79 4.37 -3.98 -1.12
CA VAL A 79 3.94 -3.09 -2.20
C VAL A 79 2.46 -3.32 -2.48
N PHE A 80 1.66 -2.27 -2.32
CA PHE A 80 0.23 -2.27 -2.68
C PHE A 80 0.08 -1.70 -4.09
N GLY A 81 -0.59 -2.44 -4.97
CA GLY A 81 -1.05 -1.91 -6.24
C GLY A 81 -2.49 -2.33 -6.54
N SER A 82 -2.75 -2.81 -7.74
CA SER A 82 -4.11 -3.14 -8.20
C SER A 82 -4.27 -4.62 -8.53
N GLN A 83 -5.48 -5.14 -8.34
CA GLN A 83 -5.86 -6.49 -8.80
C GLN A 83 -6.19 -6.50 -10.30
N ARG A 84 -6.73 -5.40 -10.82
CA ARG A 84 -7.23 -5.28 -12.19
C ARG A 84 -6.40 -4.28 -12.99
N GLY A 85 -6.27 -4.53 -14.29
CA GLY A 85 -5.58 -3.63 -15.21
C GLY A 85 -6.37 -2.36 -15.51
N MET A 86 -5.94 -1.62 -16.54
CA MET A 86 -6.60 -0.37 -17.00
C MET A 86 -6.62 0.77 -15.97
N ALA A 87 -5.71 0.74 -14.99
CA ALA A 87 -5.51 1.79 -13.99
C ALA A 87 -4.48 2.86 -14.43
N GLY A 88 -4.19 2.95 -15.73
CA GLY A 88 -3.16 3.86 -16.26
C GLY A 88 -1.78 3.58 -15.65
N LYS A 89 -1.12 4.63 -15.15
CA LYS A 89 0.23 4.55 -14.56
C LYS A 89 0.25 4.12 -13.08
N PHE A 90 -0.87 3.65 -12.51
CA PHE A 90 -0.97 3.39 -11.08
C PHE A 90 0.09 2.40 -10.56
N ASN A 91 0.25 1.23 -11.19
CA ASN A 91 1.26 0.26 -10.77
C ASN A 91 2.68 0.70 -11.16
N VAL A 92 2.85 1.33 -12.33
CA VAL A 92 4.15 1.85 -12.79
C VAL A 92 4.71 2.88 -11.81
N MET A 93 3.87 3.79 -11.31
CA MET A 93 4.25 4.84 -10.37
C MET A 93 4.79 4.27 -9.06
N ILE A 94 4.12 3.26 -8.49
CA ILE A 94 4.57 2.69 -7.22
C ILE A 94 5.78 1.77 -7.38
N ALA A 95 5.86 1.03 -8.50
CA ALA A 95 7.03 0.21 -8.82
C ALA A 95 8.29 1.08 -9.02
N ASN A 96 8.17 2.19 -9.75
CA ASN A 96 9.28 3.14 -9.93
C ASN A 96 9.69 3.78 -8.60
N SER A 97 8.73 4.20 -7.77
CA SER A 97 9.03 4.77 -6.45
C SER A 97 9.76 3.79 -5.54
N PHE A 98 9.37 2.51 -5.58
CA PHE A 98 10.08 1.47 -4.84
C PHE A 98 11.50 1.25 -5.37
N MET A 99 11.67 1.20 -6.70
CA MET A 99 12.99 1.05 -7.34
C MET A 99 13.93 2.20 -6.99
N GLU A 100 13.46 3.45 -7.09
CA GLU A 100 14.24 4.65 -6.74
C GLU A 100 14.67 4.61 -5.27
N TRP A 101 13.76 4.19 -4.38
CA TRP A 101 14.06 4.06 -2.96
C TRP A 101 15.10 2.96 -2.67
N GLU A 102 15.00 1.81 -3.35
CA GLU A 102 15.91 0.69 -3.17
C GLU A 102 17.33 1.04 -3.64
N GLN A 103 17.44 1.64 -4.83
CA GLN A 103 18.71 2.15 -5.37
C GLN A 103 19.38 3.18 -4.45
N ALA A 104 18.60 4.03 -3.79
CA ALA A 104 19.12 5.05 -2.87
C ALA A 104 19.65 4.46 -1.54
N LYS A 105 19.19 3.28 -1.12
CA LYS A 105 19.52 2.66 0.17
C LYS A 105 20.81 1.85 0.17
N ALA A 106 21.42 1.61 -0.99
CA ALA A 106 22.71 0.90 -1.17
C ALA A 106 22.82 -0.39 -0.32
N PHE A 107 21.77 -1.20 -0.37
CA PHE A 107 21.59 -2.40 0.45
C PHE A 107 21.65 -3.66 -0.42
N ASP A 108 22.04 -4.79 0.16
CA ASP A 108 22.10 -6.07 -0.54
C ASP A 108 20.68 -6.63 -0.76
N TYR A 109 20.29 -6.73 -2.03
CA TYR A 109 19.02 -7.33 -2.45
C TYR A 109 18.72 -8.68 -1.78
N ALA A 110 19.75 -9.47 -1.44
CA ALA A 110 19.60 -10.77 -0.77
C ALA A 110 18.95 -10.68 0.62
N GLN A 111 18.98 -9.52 1.28
CA GLN A 111 18.31 -9.34 2.58
C GLN A 111 16.89 -8.74 2.42
N LEU A 112 16.41 -8.52 1.19
CA LEU A 112 15.09 -8.00 0.88
C LEU A 112 14.07 -9.13 0.79
N LYS A 113 12.95 -8.95 1.48
CA LYS A 113 11.75 -9.77 1.34
C LYS A 113 10.63 -8.90 0.82
N ILE A 114 10.18 -9.18 -0.39
CA ILE A 114 9.13 -8.40 -1.04
C ILE A 114 7.83 -9.20 -0.96
N ALA A 115 6.76 -8.57 -0.51
CA ALA A 115 5.41 -9.03 -0.68
C ALA A 115 4.65 -7.99 -1.49
N VAL A 116 3.68 -8.47 -2.27
CA VAL A 116 2.86 -7.63 -3.11
C VAL A 116 1.38 -7.90 -2.87
N ILE A 117 0.59 -6.83 -2.87
CA ILE A 117 -0.84 -6.90 -2.72
C ILE A 117 -1.44 -6.44 -4.05
N GLY A 118 -2.07 -7.39 -4.75
CA GLY A 118 -2.62 -7.21 -6.09
C GLY A 118 -1.80 -7.86 -7.21
N GLU A 119 -2.48 -8.65 -8.05
CA GLU A 119 -1.90 -9.36 -9.20
C GLU A 119 -1.19 -8.44 -10.21
N ARG A 120 -1.78 -7.30 -10.58
CA ARG A 120 -1.16 -6.41 -11.57
C ARG A 120 0.03 -5.64 -11.05
N ALA A 121 0.10 -5.47 -9.73
CA ALA A 121 1.28 -4.93 -9.09
C ALA A 121 2.44 -5.92 -9.13
N GLU A 122 2.14 -7.22 -8.95
CA GLU A 122 3.14 -8.29 -9.04
C GLU A 122 3.74 -8.37 -10.45
N GLU A 123 2.89 -8.39 -11.49
CA GLU A 123 3.32 -8.36 -12.89
C GLU A 123 4.25 -7.16 -13.16
N GLN A 124 3.85 -5.96 -12.72
CA GLN A 124 4.65 -4.75 -12.91
C GLN A 124 6.00 -4.80 -12.21
N LEU A 125 6.06 -5.35 -11.00
CA LEU A 125 7.32 -5.52 -10.26
C LEU A 125 8.25 -6.53 -10.94
N LYS A 126 7.68 -7.62 -11.49
CA LYS A 126 8.44 -8.63 -12.25
C LYS A 126 9.01 -8.06 -13.55
N GLU A 127 8.25 -7.23 -14.26
CA GLU A 127 8.72 -6.55 -15.48
C GLU A 127 9.96 -5.68 -15.23
N VAL A 128 10.04 -5.06 -14.04
CA VAL A 128 11.16 -4.19 -13.67
C VAL A 128 12.26 -4.90 -12.86
N GLY A 129 12.23 -6.24 -12.81
CA GLY A 129 13.32 -7.07 -12.30
C GLY A 129 13.17 -7.59 -10.86
N TYR A 130 12.08 -7.27 -10.16
CA TYR A 130 11.85 -7.73 -8.79
C TYR A 130 11.06 -9.04 -8.74
N GLN A 131 11.31 -9.85 -7.73
CA GLN A 131 10.61 -11.14 -7.52
C GLN A 131 9.94 -11.14 -6.15
N PRO A 132 8.65 -10.78 -6.07
CA PRO A 132 7.88 -10.89 -4.83
C PRO A 132 7.88 -12.32 -4.30
N ALA A 133 8.24 -12.48 -3.02
CA ALA A 133 8.24 -13.76 -2.32
C ALA A 133 6.84 -14.21 -1.86
N ALA A 134 5.90 -13.26 -1.77
CA ALA A 134 4.51 -13.52 -1.43
C ALA A 134 3.58 -12.57 -2.18
N ARG A 135 2.39 -13.07 -2.52
CA ARG A 135 1.30 -12.29 -3.10
C ARG A 135 0.04 -12.49 -2.27
N ILE A 136 -0.63 -11.39 -1.94
CA ILE A 136 -1.97 -11.41 -1.36
C ILE A 136 -2.91 -10.75 -2.37
N ASP A 137 -4.01 -11.41 -2.70
CA ASP A 137 -4.99 -10.83 -3.62
C ASP A 137 -5.86 -9.78 -2.91
N PHE A 138 -6.20 -8.70 -3.62
CA PHE A 138 -7.13 -7.73 -3.08
C PHE A 138 -8.51 -8.37 -2.93
N PRO A 139 -9.22 -8.12 -1.81
CA PRO A 139 -10.55 -8.66 -1.60
C PRO A 139 -11.51 -8.10 -2.65
N GLU A 140 -12.11 -8.99 -3.45
CA GLU A 140 -13.09 -8.59 -4.48
C GLU A 140 -14.41 -8.06 -3.88
N SER A 141 -14.64 -8.29 -2.59
CA SER A 141 -15.81 -7.82 -1.86
C SER A 141 -15.49 -7.46 -0.41
N ARG A 142 -16.38 -6.70 0.25
CA ARG A 142 -16.25 -6.33 1.67
C ARG A 142 -16.19 -7.55 2.60
N HIS A 143 -16.84 -8.66 2.24
CA HIS A 143 -16.84 -9.88 3.06
C HIS A 143 -15.46 -10.54 3.12
N ASN A 144 -14.63 -10.32 2.10
CA ASN A 144 -13.30 -10.93 2.01
C ASN A 144 -12.20 -10.02 2.58
N LEU A 145 -12.53 -8.77 2.94
CA LEU A 145 -11.56 -7.81 3.46
C LEU A 145 -10.90 -8.30 4.75
N ASN A 146 -11.68 -8.87 5.67
CA ASN A 146 -11.15 -9.40 6.92
C ASN A 146 -10.15 -10.54 6.67
N GLY A 147 -10.39 -11.40 5.67
CA GLY A 147 -9.48 -12.48 5.29
C GLY A 147 -8.15 -11.94 4.78
N ALA A 148 -8.17 -10.98 3.85
CA ALA A 148 -6.95 -10.36 3.33
C ALA A 148 -6.15 -9.62 4.42
N ILE A 149 -6.83 -8.93 5.36
CA ILE A 149 -6.18 -8.30 6.50
C ILE A 149 -5.53 -9.37 7.40
N GLN A 150 -6.22 -10.46 7.70
CA GLN A 150 -5.68 -11.53 8.52
C GLN A 150 -4.45 -12.19 7.87
N GLU A 151 -4.50 -12.44 6.57
CA GLU A 151 -3.37 -12.97 5.81
C GLU A 151 -2.16 -12.03 5.86
N LEU A 152 -2.38 -10.72 5.70
CA LEU A 152 -1.35 -9.70 5.84
C LEU A 152 -0.74 -9.67 7.25
N LEU A 153 -1.57 -9.78 8.29
CA LEU A 153 -1.08 -9.83 9.68
C LEU A 153 -0.22 -11.07 9.93
N ILE A 154 -0.64 -12.23 9.43
CA ILE A 154 0.14 -13.48 9.52
C ILE A 154 1.48 -13.34 8.80
N LEU A 155 1.50 -12.73 7.62
CA LEU A 155 2.73 -12.45 6.88
C LEU A 155 3.69 -11.57 7.68
N VAL A 156 3.18 -10.46 8.25
CA VAL A 156 3.99 -9.56 9.08
C VAL A 156 4.53 -10.26 10.33
N GLU A 157 3.74 -11.11 10.99
CA GLU A 157 4.19 -11.90 12.13
C GLU A 157 5.27 -12.92 11.74
N LEU A 158 5.09 -13.64 10.63
CA LEU A 158 6.06 -14.59 10.10
C LEU A 158 7.40 -13.88 9.84
N TRP A 159 7.36 -12.73 9.19
CA TRP A 159 8.52 -11.90 8.91
C TRP A 159 9.26 -11.46 10.18
N ARG A 160 8.53 -10.93 11.17
CA ARG A 160 9.13 -10.44 12.41
C ARG A 160 9.70 -11.57 13.28
N PHE A 161 8.94 -12.64 13.49
CA PHE A 161 9.29 -13.64 14.48
C PHE A 161 10.12 -14.79 13.93
N ARG A 162 9.85 -15.25 12.70
CA ARG A 162 10.58 -16.38 12.10
C ARG A 162 11.75 -15.91 11.25
N GLU A 163 11.52 -14.95 10.36
CA GLU A 163 12.54 -14.53 9.39
C GLU A 163 13.51 -13.47 9.92
N LYS A 164 13.19 -12.92 11.10
CA LYS A 164 13.96 -11.88 11.79
C LYS A 164 14.14 -10.64 10.94
N ILE A 165 13.08 -10.22 10.23
CA ILE A 165 13.04 -8.94 9.55
C ILE A 165 13.02 -7.82 10.58
N ASP A 166 14.00 -6.92 10.46
CA ASP A 166 14.24 -5.84 11.39
C ASP A 166 13.46 -4.58 10.99
N ASP A 167 13.30 -4.34 9.69
CA ASP A 167 12.62 -3.17 9.14
C ASP A 167 11.48 -3.58 8.18
N ILE A 168 10.29 -3.00 8.30
CA ILE A 168 9.16 -3.23 7.39
C ILE A 168 8.68 -1.89 6.82
N TYR A 169 8.66 -1.79 5.49
CA TYR A 169 8.14 -0.63 4.75
C TYR A 169 6.93 -1.02 3.90
N LEU A 170 5.96 -0.10 3.84
CA LEU A 170 4.81 -0.19 2.95
C LEU A 170 4.97 0.83 1.81
N PHE A 171 4.70 0.39 0.60
CA PHE A 171 4.62 1.25 -0.58
C PHE A 171 3.20 1.21 -1.10
N TYR A 172 2.51 2.34 -1.13
CA TYR A 172 1.15 2.43 -1.68
C TYR A 172 0.89 3.78 -2.32
N ASN A 173 -0.07 3.83 -3.23
CA ASN A 173 -0.52 5.08 -3.82
C ASN A 173 -1.53 5.77 -2.89
N LYS A 174 -1.18 6.92 -2.34
CA LYS A 174 -2.04 7.71 -1.45
C LYS A 174 -2.90 8.67 -2.25
N LEU A 175 -4.19 8.73 -1.93
CA LEU A 175 -5.10 9.70 -2.55
C LEU A 175 -4.76 11.11 -2.05
N LYS A 176 -4.41 12.02 -2.97
CA LYS A 176 -4.08 13.41 -2.66
C LYS A 176 -5.28 14.33 -2.81
N ARG A 177 -5.94 14.30 -3.99
CA ARG A 177 -7.11 15.15 -4.27
C ARG A 177 -7.95 14.55 -5.40
N GLY A 178 -9.27 14.46 -5.20
CA GLY A 178 -10.21 13.98 -6.22
C GLY A 178 -9.92 12.53 -6.62
N VAL A 179 -9.23 12.34 -7.75
CA VAL A 179 -8.78 11.05 -8.27
C VAL A 179 -7.27 11.00 -8.54
N ILE A 180 -6.52 11.97 -7.99
CA ILE A 180 -5.07 12.06 -8.14
C ILE A 180 -4.40 11.31 -7.00
N PHE A 181 -3.52 10.39 -7.36
CA PHE A 181 -2.72 9.58 -6.44
C PHE A 181 -1.24 9.92 -6.56
N GLU A 182 -0.52 9.80 -5.45
CA GLU A 182 0.93 9.91 -5.39
C GLU A 182 1.53 8.70 -4.66
N PRO A 183 2.73 8.22 -5.05
CA PRO A 183 3.35 7.11 -4.36
C PRO A 183 3.76 7.57 -2.96
N PHE A 184 3.50 6.72 -1.98
CA PHE A 184 3.79 7.00 -0.59
C PHE A 184 4.48 5.80 0.04
N GLN A 185 5.54 6.10 0.79
CA GLN A 185 6.29 5.13 1.57
C GLN A 185 5.96 5.34 3.04
N PHE A 186 5.67 4.25 3.75
CA PHE A 186 5.40 4.26 5.18
C PHE A 186 6.30 3.25 5.90
N HIS A 187 7.03 3.71 6.92
CA HIS A 187 7.82 2.82 7.78
C HIS A 187 6.90 2.23 8.86
N LEU A 188 6.56 0.95 8.74
CA LEU A 188 5.63 0.28 9.65
C LEU A 188 6.33 -0.23 10.90
N PHE A 189 7.54 -0.77 10.76
CA PHE A 189 8.27 -1.39 11.86
C PHE A 189 9.79 -1.20 11.68
N PRO A 190 10.55 -0.92 12.76
CA PRO A 190 10.07 -0.56 14.09
C PRO A 190 9.37 0.80 14.06
N LEU A 191 8.53 1.07 15.07
CA LEU A 191 7.92 2.39 15.22
C LEU A 191 9.01 3.46 15.36
N GLU A 192 8.87 4.55 14.63
CA GLU A 192 9.83 5.63 14.66
C GLU A 192 9.88 6.28 16.05
N GLN A 193 11.09 6.39 16.59
CA GLN A 193 11.30 6.97 17.92
C GLN A 193 10.91 8.44 17.98
N GLU A 194 11.06 9.18 16.88
CA GLU A 194 10.63 10.58 16.82
C GLU A 194 9.11 10.69 16.90
N TRP A 195 8.39 9.86 16.13
CA TRP A 195 6.94 9.78 16.21
C TRP A 195 6.44 9.43 17.62
N LEU A 196 7.09 8.47 18.31
CA LEU A 196 6.75 8.13 19.70
C LEU A 196 6.98 9.31 20.67
N ARG A 197 8.07 10.07 20.48
CA ARG A 197 8.37 11.26 21.30
C ARG A 197 7.37 12.38 21.06
N GLU A 198 7.06 12.68 19.80
CA GLU A 198 6.04 13.65 19.43
C GLU A 198 4.69 13.28 20.05
N LEU A 199 4.32 11.99 19.98
CA LEU A 199 3.07 11.49 20.55
C LEU A 199 3.03 11.64 22.08
N ALA A 200 4.14 11.36 22.77
CA ALA A 200 4.25 11.55 24.21
C ALA A 200 4.10 13.03 24.62
N LEU A 201 4.63 13.96 23.80
CA LEU A 201 4.59 15.40 24.03
C LEU A 201 3.27 16.08 23.67
N ARG A 202 2.41 15.44 22.85
CA ARG A 202 1.11 16.00 22.47
C ARG A 202 0.25 16.28 23.71
N LYS A 203 -0.50 17.38 23.69
CA LYS A 203 -1.47 17.66 24.76
C LYS A 203 -2.55 16.58 24.76
N TRP A 204 -2.92 16.12 25.94
CA TRP A 204 -4.04 15.20 26.08
C TRP A 204 -5.31 15.91 25.61
N PRO A 205 -6.15 15.29 24.76
CA PRO A 205 -7.42 15.85 24.36
C PRO A 205 -8.43 15.69 25.51
N SER A 206 -8.27 16.46 26.58
CA SER A 206 -9.33 16.65 27.57
C SER A 206 -10.35 17.63 27.01
N ARG A 207 -11.63 17.29 27.08
CA ARG A 207 -12.71 18.29 26.89
C ARG A 207 -12.65 19.35 27.98
#